data_AF-A0A2N2ZDZ6-F1
#
_entry.id   AF-A0A2N2ZDZ6-F1
#
_cell.length_a   1.000
_cell.length_b   1.000
_cell.length_c   1.000
_cell.angle_alpha   90.00
_cell.angle_beta   90.00
_cell.angle_gamma   90.00
#
_symmetry.space_group_name_H-M   'P 1'
#
loop_
_entity.id
_entity.type
_entity.pdbx_description
1 polymer ?
#
loop_
_entity_poly.entity_id
_entity_poly.type
_entity_poly.pdbx_seq_one_letter_code
_entity_poly.pdbx_strand_id
1 'polypeptide(L)' 'MEFSSKLLENAVGEVSRLPGIGKRTALRLVLHLLRNPKEQTKELGNAL' A
#
# COMPACT_ATOMS: atom_id res chain seq x y z
N MET A 1 -6.10 -5.94 -12.87
CA MET A 1 -7.00 -5.22 -11.95
C MET A 1 -6.99 -3.80 -12.45
N GLU A 2 -8.14 -3.31 -12.92
CA GLU A 2 -8.30 -1.88 -13.21
C GLU A 2 -8.43 -1.16 -11.86
N PHE A 3 -7.51 -0.25 -11.54
CA PHE A 3 -7.58 0.57 -10.34
C PHE A 3 -8.12 1.95 -10.71
N SER A 4 -8.99 2.54 -9.87
CA SER A 4 -9.61 3.84 -10.18
C SER A 4 -8.63 5.02 -10.17
N SER A 5 -7.37 4.80 -9.75
CA SER A 5 -6.36 5.84 -9.61
C SER A 5 -4.97 5.28 -9.92
N LYS A 6 -4.22 6.00 -10.75
CA LYS A 6 -2.79 5.73 -11.02
C LYS A 6 -1.95 5.73 -9.75
N LEU A 7 -2.30 6.54 -8.75
CA LEU A 7 -1.57 6.58 -7.48
C LEU A 7 -1.75 5.29 -6.68
N LEU A 8 -2.97 4.73 -6.68
CA LEU A 8 -3.27 3.48 -6.01
C LEU A 8 -2.58 2.31 -6.70
N GLU A 9 -2.64 2.27 -8.03
CA GLU A 9 -1.96 1.25 -8.83
C GLU A 9 -0.45 1.23 -8.58
N ASN A 10 0.19 2.40 -8.59
CA ASN A 10 1.60 2.53 -8.28
C ASN A 10 1.90 2.04 -6.87
N ALA A 11 1.17 2.51 -5.86
CA ALA A 11 1.37 2.10 -4.46
C ALA A 11 1.22 0.58 -4.27
N VAL A 12 0.21 -0.03 -4.88
CA VAL A 12 0.02 -1.49 -4.85
C VAL A 12 1.15 -2.21 -5.56
N GLY A 13 1.63 -1.65 -6.67
CA GLY A 13 2.81 -2.13 -7.40
C GLY A 13 4.05 -2.18 -6.53
N GLU A 14 4.38 -1.07 -5.85
CA GLU A 14 5.50 -0.95 -4.92
C GLU A 14 5.41 -1.96 -3.77
N VAL A 15 4.26 -2.00 -3.09
CA VAL A 15 4.03 -2.88 -1.92
C VAL A 15 4.05 -4.35 -2.31
N SER A 16 3.63 -4.70 -3.54
CA SER A 16 3.67 -6.07 -4.06
C SER A 16 5.08 -6.60 -4.38
N ARG A 17 6.12 -5.75 -4.31
CA ARG A 17 7.52 -6.19 -4.47
C ARG A 17 8.14 -6.71 -3.17
N LEU A 18 7.47 -6.51 -2.04
CA LEU A 18 7.93 -7.05 -0.77
C LEU A 18 7.85 -8.59 -0.76
N PRO A 19 8.86 -9.29 -0.21
CA PRO A 19 8.87 -10.75 -0.18
C PRO A 19 7.64 -11.28 0.57
N GLY A 20 6.92 -12.22 -0.06
CA GLY A 20 5.70 -12.81 0.52
C GLY A 20 4.42 -11.98 0.37
N ILE A 21 4.45 -10.81 -0.28
CA ILE A 21 3.26 -9.98 -0.52
C ILE A 21 2.82 -10.03 -1.98
N GLY A 22 1.68 -10.67 -2.24
CA GLY A 22 1.03 -10.66 -3.57
C GLY A 22 0.12 -9.45 -3.80
N LYS A 23 -0.27 -9.19 -5.06
CA LYS A 23 -1.10 -8.03 -5.47
C LYS A 23 -2.40 -7.87 -4.66
N ARG A 24 -3.06 -8.96 -4.29
CA ARG A 24 -4.32 -8.95 -3.51
C ARG A 24 -4.10 -8.54 -2.04
N THR A 25 -2.94 -8.91 -1.48
CA THR A 25 -2.54 -8.49 -0.13
C THR A 25 -2.02 -7.06 -0.14
N ALA A 26 -1.22 -6.68 -1.14
CA ALA A 26 -0.75 -5.30 -1.32
C ALA A 26 -1.91 -4.31 -1.43
N LEU A 27 -2.94 -4.60 -2.23
CA LEU A 27 -4.15 -3.78 -2.31
C LEU A 27 -4.82 -3.58 -0.94
N ARG A 28 -4.97 -4.67 -0.18
CA ARG A 28 -5.57 -4.62 1.15
C ARG A 28 -4.75 -3.75 2.10
N LEU A 29 -3.42 -3.87 2.05
CA LEU A 29 -2.49 -3.08 2.85
C LEU A 29 -2.60 -1.60 2.51
N VAL A 30 -2.52 -1.25 1.23
CA VAL A 30 -2.60 0.16 0.77
C VAL A 30 -3.94 0.79 1.15
N LEU A 31 -5.06 0.08 0.95
CA LEU A 31 -6.38 0.58 1.36
C LEU A 31 -6.52 0.69 2.88
N HIS A 32 -5.88 -0.20 3.64
CA HIS A 32 -5.84 -0.11 5.10
C HIS A 32 -5.04 1.11 5.55
N LEU A 33 -3.88 1.39 4.95
CA LEU A 33 -3.06 2.58 5.22
C LEU A 33 -3.79 3.89 4.87
N LEU A 34 -4.64 3.90 3.85
CA LEU A 34 -5.49 5.06 3.51
C LEU A 34 -6.63 5.28 4.51
N ARG A 35 -7.05 4.24 5.24
CA ARG A 35 -8.10 4.31 6.27
C ARG A 35 -7.54 4.62 7.66
N ASN A 36 -6.25 4.42 7.88
CA ASN A 36 -5.57 4.71 9.15
C ASN A 36 -5.14 6.19 9.25
N PRO A 37 -4.94 6.71 10.48
CA PRO A 37 -4.42 8.05 10.68
C PRO A 37 -3.04 8.22 10.05
N LYS A 38 -2.82 9.38 9.41
CA LYS A 38 -1.61 9.69 8.64
C LYS A 38 -0.32 9.56 9.46
N GLU A 39 -0.37 9.79 10.77
CA GLU A 39 0.75 9.60 11.71
C GLU A 39 1.33 8.19 11.60
N GLN A 40 0.47 7.19 11.64
CA GLN A 40 0.87 5.79 11.70
C GLN A 40 1.46 5.32 10.37
N THR A 41 0.91 5.80 9.25
CA THR A 41 1.47 5.55 7.91
C THR A 41 2.82 6.24 7.74
N LYS A 42 3.02 7.43 8.32
CA LYS A 42 4.31 8.13 8.31
C LYS A 42 5.36 7.44 9.17
N GLU A 43 5.01 7.01 10.37
CA GLU A 43 5.92 6.26 11.24
C GLU A 43 6.39 4.96 10.57
N LEU A 44 5.47 4.24 9.94
CA LEU A 44 5.78 3.01 9.23
C LEU A 44 6.69 3.27 8.02
N GLY A 45 6.49 4.38 7.30
CA GLY A 45 7.37 4.81 6.21
C GLY A 45 8.75 5.29 6.68
N ASN A 46 8.86 5.83 7.90
CA ASN A 46 10.14 6.29 8.45
C ASN A 46 10.98 5.16 9.08
N ALA A 47 10.35 4.03 9.43
CA ALA A 47 11.01 2.89 10.07
C ALA A 47 11.51 1.81 9.09
N LEU A 48 11.17 1.95 7.80
CA LEU A 48 11.49 1.03 6.70
C LEU A 48 12.71 1.52 5.92
#